data_AF-A0A7S3GT43-F1
#
_entry.id   AF-A0A7S3GT43-F1
#
_cell.length_a   1.000
_cell.length_b   1.000
_cell.length_c   1.000
_cell.angle_alpha   90.00
_cell.angle_beta   90.00
_cell.angle_gamma   90.00
#
_symmetry.space_group_name_H-M   'P 1'
#
loop_
_entity.id
_entity.type
_entity.pdbx_description
1 polymer ?
#
loop_
_entity_poly.entity_id
_entity_poly.type
_entity_poly.pdbx_seq_one_letter_code
_entity_poly.pdbx_strand_id
1 'polypeptide(L)'
;VVGHAAAAQHLLEEAVDSWLAGPCGVLSFLCSVLLSRSIGTVREDMDDMTTPLIGGFGHCSQELVNLMLIGEASSNVFDGSRWLGDDPSSGFLVKGIDGDRVGVPLVGYLSELEAMRYVTVGTLYKHPDCPIWVLGSPTHYTLLFSMRRSDAQLSREASLEQRAKKVFNDNALDEGSIAMASSLGAMLTALGIGSDRLAQAQQELVNEDVVLWQDFKFWTARQFGCSDGPSQASSSKLNLFLYDGQDPPGPSLRSIVVEQSDIDPRFAGGGADGDAFAATLHTRWPNAVVQVMPFAGAGSEGGGGGAPSMTSL
;
A
#
# COMPACT_ATOMS: atom_id res chain seq x y z
N VAL A 1 27.14 -4.23 -20.20
CA VAL A 1 26.25 -3.74 -19.11
C VAL A 1 27.04 -3.01 -18.03
N VAL A 2 28.10 -3.60 -17.45
CA VAL A 2 28.96 -2.98 -16.41
C VAL A 2 29.56 -1.61 -16.80
N GLY A 3 29.99 -1.44 -18.06
CA GLY A 3 30.57 -0.16 -18.53
C GLY A 3 29.59 1.01 -18.65
N HIS A 4 28.30 0.75 -18.93
CA HIS A 4 27.29 1.81 -19.02
C HIS A 4 26.81 2.26 -17.63
N ALA A 5 26.75 1.34 -16.66
CA ALA A 5 26.42 1.67 -15.28
C ALA A 5 27.51 2.54 -14.62
N ALA A 6 28.79 2.20 -14.83
CA ALA A 6 29.90 3.01 -14.32
C ALA A 6 29.96 4.40 -14.97
N ALA A 7 29.67 4.50 -16.27
CA ALA A 7 29.61 5.79 -16.97
C ALA A 7 28.42 6.65 -16.51
N ALA A 8 27.25 6.04 -16.29
CA ALA A 8 26.09 6.74 -15.74
C ALA A 8 26.33 7.20 -14.29
N GLN A 9 26.98 6.36 -13.47
CA GLN A 9 27.36 6.72 -12.10
C GLN A 9 28.34 7.90 -12.07
N HIS A 10 29.40 7.87 -12.88
CA HIS A 10 30.36 8.97 -12.97
C HIS A 10 29.70 10.29 -13.43
N LEU A 11 28.78 10.21 -14.40
CA LEU A 11 28.04 11.37 -14.90
C LEU A 11 27.09 11.93 -13.83
N LEU A 12 26.46 11.07 -13.03
CA LEU A 12 25.65 11.49 -11.89
C LEU A 12 26.49 12.13 -10.78
N GLU A 13 27.65 11.56 -10.45
CA GLU A 13 28.56 12.07 -9.42
C GLU A 13 29.15 13.43 -9.81
N GLU A 14 29.53 13.64 -11.07
CA GLU A 14 30.03 14.95 -11.54
C GLU A 14 28.94 16.01 -11.68
N ALA A 15 27.70 15.60 -12.00
CA ALA A 15 26.61 16.54 -12.26
C ALA A 15 25.69 16.79 -11.05
N VAL A 16 25.82 16.03 -9.96
CA VAL A 16 24.92 16.05 -8.79
C VAL A 16 24.72 17.45 -8.23
N ASP A 17 25.81 18.20 -8.06
CA ASP A 17 25.78 19.55 -7.47
C ASP A 17 25.10 20.57 -8.40
N SER A 18 25.11 20.31 -9.71
CA SER A 18 24.50 21.19 -10.71
C SER A 18 23.04 20.84 -11.01
N TRP A 19 22.69 19.55 -11.04
CA TRP A 19 21.41 19.07 -11.52
C TRP A 19 20.47 18.64 -10.40
N LEU A 20 20.98 18.07 -9.31
CA LEU A 20 20.17 17.60 -8.17
C LEU A 20 20.22 18.56 -6.97
N ALA A 21 21.34 19.24 -6.74
CA ALA A 21 21.46 20.27 -5.70
C ALA A 21 21.23 21.71 -6.22
N GLY A 22 21.05 21.88 -7.53
CA GLY A 22 20.73 23.17 -8.15
C GLY A 22 19.27 23.62 -7.95
N PRO A 23 18.91 24.85 -8.34
CA PRO A 23 17.55 25.40 -8.17
C PRO A 23 16.42 24.58 -8.81
N CYS A 24 16.75 23.73 -9.79
CA CYS A 24 15.80 22.84 -10.48
C CYS A 24 15.91 21.38 -10.04
N GLY A 25 16.57 21.09 -8.91
CA GLY A 25 16.88 19.73 -8.44
C GLY A 25 15.71 18.76 -8.47
N VAL A 26 14.56 19.21 -7.96
CA VAL A 26 13.32 18.42 -7.92
C VAL A 26 12.81 18.07 -9.32
N LEU A 27 12.86 19.03 -10.26
CA LEU A 27 12.44 18.79 -11.65
C LEU A 27 13.41 17.84 -12.36
N SER A 28 14.71 18.00 -12.17
CA SER A 28 15.74 17.09 -12.69
C SER A 28 15.52 15.66 -12.19
N PHE A 29 15.24 15.50 -10.89
CA PHE A 29 14.94 14.21 -10.28
C PHE A 29 13.65 13.59 -10.87
N LEU A 30 12.60 14.39 -11.00
CA LEU A 30 11.36 13.94 -11.64
C LEU A 30 11.59 13.48 -13.09
N CYS A 31 12.34 14.24 -13.88
CA CYS A 31 12.71 13.84 -15.24
C CYS A 31 13.49 12.52 -15.24
N SER A 32 14.41 12.30 -14.29
CA SER A 32 15.12 11.03 -14.13
C SER A 32 14.16 9.86 -13.86
N VAL A 33 13.19 10.04 -12.98
CA VAL A 33 12.18 9.00 -12.68
C VAL A 33 11.33 8.68 -13.92
N LEU A 34 10.84 9.71 -14.62
CA LEU A 34 10.06 9.55 -15.85
C LEU A 34 10.83 8.82 -16.95
N LEU A 35 12.12 9.14 -17.12
CA LEU A 35 12.97 8.48 -18.12
C LEU A 35 13.31 7.04 -17.74
N SER A 36 13.37 6.73 -16.43
CA SER A 36 13.61 5.36 -15.94
C SER A 36 12.44 4.43 -16.22
N ARG A 37 11.18 4.93 -16.13
CA ARG A 37 9.97 4.19 -16.51
C ARG A 37 9.65 4.29 -18.01
N SER A 38 10.20 5.30 -18.69
CA SER A 38 9.88 5.78 -20.03
C SER A 38 8.52 6.49 -20.15
N ILE A 39 8.48 7.54 -20.98
CA ILE A 39 7.27 8.38 -21.14
C ILE A 39 6.10 7.59 -21.74
N GLY A 40 6.38 6.69 -22.69
CA GLY A 40 5.36 5.85 -23.32
C GLY A 40 4.69 4.94 -22.29
N THR A 41 5.49 4.23 -21.50
CA THR A 41 4.96 3.33 -20.48
C THR A 41 4.28 4.07 -19.33
N VAL A 42 4.79 5.24 -18.91
CA VAL A 42 4.07 6.09 -17.96
C VAL A 42 2.67 6.38 -18.45
N ARG A 43 2.48 6.75 -19.73
CA ARG A 43 1.14 7.00 -20.29
C ARG A 43 0.28 5.72 -20.33
N GLU A 44 0.86 4.57 -20.63
CA GLU A 44 0.16 3.29 -20.64
C GLU A 44 -0.28 2.84 -19.23
N ASP A 45 0.45 3.23 -18.18
CA ASP A 45 0.08 2.95 -16.78
C ASP A 45 -1.20 3.70 -16.37
N MET A 46 -1.36 4.95 -16.83
CA MET A 46 -2.45 5.86 -16.43
C MET A 46 -3.81 5.48 -17.01
N ASP A 47 -4.89 5.69 -16.27
CA ASP A 47 -6.26 5.53 -16.78
C ASP A 47 -6.58 6.56 -17.87
N ASP A 48 -6.26 7.83 -17.63
CA ASP A 48 -6.33 8.92 -18.63
C ASP A 48 -4.95 9.53 -18.88
N MET A 49 -4.40 9.25 -20.08
CA MET A 49 -3.07 9.69 -20.53
C MET A 49 -2.95 11.21 -20.69
N THR A 50 -4.06 11.95 -20.61
CA THR A 50 -4.11 13.42 -20.71
C THR A 50 -4.03 14.10 -19.34
N THR A 51 -4.18 13.35 -18.25
CA THR A 51 -4.07 13.87 -16.88
C THR A 51 -2.66 14.42 -16.63
N PRO A 52 -2.51 15.65 -16.12
CA PRO A 52 -1.20 16.18 -15.79
C PRO A 52 -0.64 15.53 -14.51
N LEU A 53 0.61 15.08 -14.54
CA LEU A 53 1.30 14.49 -13.37
C LEU A 53 1.51 15.51 -12.23
N ILE A 54 1.71 16.77 -12.59
CA ILE A 54 1.70 17.90 -11.65
C ILE A 54 0.47 18.73 -11.98
N GLY A 55 -0.52 18.68 -11.08
CA GLY A 55 -1.76 19.43 -11.17
C GLY A 55 -1.59 20.91 -10.82
N GLY A 56 -2.73 21.58 -10.70
CA GLY A 56 -2.78 22.99 -10.28
C GLY A 56 -2.07 23.21 -8.95
N PHE A 57 -1.46 24.39 -8.78
CA PHE A 57 -0.73 24.78 -7.57
C PHE A 57 0.45 23.87 -7.18
N GLY A 58 0.91 22.99 -8.08
CA GLY A 58 2.05 22.11 -7.84
C GLY A 58 1.72 20.80 -7.13
N HIS A 59 0.44 20.46 -6.96
CA HIS A 59 0.04 19.18 -6.38
C HIS A 59 0.39 18.01 -7.29
N CYS A 60 0.92 16.93 -6.72
CA CYS A 60 1.13 15.69 -7.47
C CYS A 60 -0.22 15.02 -7.78
N SER A 61 -0.37 14.49 -8.99
CA SER A 61 -1.45 13.55 -9.28
C SER A 61 -1.19 12.20 -8.59
N GLN A 62 -2.21 11.34 -8.49
CA GLN A 62 -2.03 10.02 -7.87
C GLN A 62 -1.08 9.14 -8.69
N GLU A 63 -1.08 9.30 -10.02
CA GLU A 63 -0.14 8.63 -10.93
C GLU A 63 1.31 9.02 -10.63
N LEU A 64 1.56 10.31 -10.37
CA LEU A 64 2.89 10.76 -9.98
C LEU A 64 3.29 10.19 -8.62
N VAL A 65 2.37 10.18 -7.64
CA VAL A 65 2.63 9.59 -6.33
C VAL A 65 2.99 8.11 -6.46
N ASN A 66 2.20 7.33 -7.19
CA ASN A 66 2.46 5.91 -7.42
C ASN A 66 3.78 5.69 -8.18
N LEU A 67 4.07 6.50 -9.19
CA LEU A 67 5.34 6.42 -9.91
C LEU A 67 6.54 6.60 -8.97
N MET A 68 6.45 7.51 -8.00
CA MET A 68 7.49 7.75 -7.01
C MET A 68 7.61 6.62 -5.98
N LEU A 69 6.49 5.99 -5.61
CA LEU A 69 6.46 4.94 -4.58
C LEU A 69 6.85 3.55 -5.11
N ILE A 70 6.40 3.20 -6.31
CA ILE A 70 6.49 1.83 -6.85
C ILE A 70 7.05 1.77 -8.27
N GLY A 71 7.38 2.90 -8.89
CA GLY A 71 7.89 2.93 -10.26
C GLY A 71 6.84 2.70 -11.35
N GLU A 72 5.55 2.65 -11.01
CA GLU A 72 4.43 2.52 -11.95
C GLU A 72 3.45 3.67 -11.76
N ALA A 73 2.99 4.28 -12.85
CA ALA A 73 2.11 5.47 -12.81
C ALA A 73 0.61 5.10 -12.85
N SER A 74 0.19 4.05 -12.13
CA SER A 74 -1.21 3.64 -12.07
C SER A 74 -2.07 4.74 -11.42
N SER A 75 -3.30 4.94 -11.88
CA SER A 75 -4.17 6.03 -11.40
C SER A 75 -4.80 5.76 -10.03
N ASN A 76 -4.85 4.49 -9.61
CA ASN A 76 -5.55 4.09 -8.39
C ASN A 76 -4.63 3.43 -7.36
N VAL A 77 -5.11 3.35 -6.13
CA VAL A 77 -4.36 2.80 -4.97
C VAL A 77 -4.93 1.48 -4.46
N PHE A 78 -5.96 0.93 -5.11
CA PHE A 78 -6.48 -0.42 -4.84
C PHE A 78 -5.65 -1.49 -5.53
N ASP A 79 -5.77 -2.76 -5.11
CA ASP A 79 -5.07 -3.88 -5.75
C ASP A 79 -5.77 -4.31 -7.06
N GLY A 80 -4.97 -4.61 -8.08
CA GLY A 80 -5.41 -5.13 -9.38
C GLY A 80 -6.10 -4.09 -10.26
N SER A 81 -6.68 -4.53 -11.36
CA SER A 81 -7.51 -3.69 -12.24
C SER A 81 -8.98 -4.11 -12.13
N ARG A 82 -9.91 -3.18 -12.40
CA ARG A 82 -11.35 -3.43 -12.31
C ARG A 82 -12.06 -2.80 -13.50
N TRP A 83 -13.11 -3.44 -13.99
CA TRP A 83 -13.97 -2.85 -15.01
C TRP A 83 -15.05 -2.00 -14.32
N LEU A 84 -15.18 -0.74 -14.75
CA LEU A 84 -16.33 0.10 -14.43
C LEU A 84 -17.38 -0.06 -15.54
N GLY A 85 -18.57 -0.53 -15.17
CA GLY A 85 -19.68 -0.81 -16.08
C GLY A 85 -19.87 -2.30 -16.34
N ASP A 86 -21.13 -2.69 -16.57
CA ASP A 86 -21.55 -4.11 -16.63
C ASP A 86 -21.15 -4.82 -17.93
N ASP A 87 -20.76 -4.06 -18.96
CA ASP A 87 -20.44 -4.58 -20.29
C ASP A 87 -18.96 -4.28 -20.63
N PRO A 88 -18.09 -5.29 -20.77
CA PRO A 88 -16.68 -5.11 -21.13
C PRO A 88 -16.46 -4.39 -22.46
N SER A 89 -17.45 -4.34 -23.36
CA SER A 89 -17.35 -3.65 -24.64
C SER A 89 -17.61 -2.14 -24.55
N SER A 90 -18.21 -1.68 -23.46
CA SER A 90 -18.52 -0.26 -23.20
C SER A 90 -17.98 0.25 -21.86
N GLY A 91 -17.49 -0.64 -21.00
CA GLY A 91 -16.90 -0.34 -19.70
C GLY A 91 -15.51 0.25 -19.80
N PHE A 92 -15.08 0.86 -18.69
CA PHE A 92 -13.77 1.47 -18.56
C PHE A 92 -12.91 0.67 -17.59
N LEU A 93 -11.77 0.17 -18.04
CA LEU A 93 -10.82 -0.52 -17.17
C LEU A 93 -10.06 0.51 -16.34
N VAL A 94 -10.30 0.52 -15.02
CA VAL A 94 -9.51 1.29 -14.06
C VAL A 94 -8.36 0.46 -13.52
N LYS A 95 -7.15 1.01 -13.58
CA LYS A 95 -5.91 0.34 -13.22
C LYS A 95 -5.46 0.75 -11.83
N GLY A 96 -5.37 -0.23 -10.94
CA GLY A 96 -4.75 -0.12 -9.62
C GLY A 96 -3.35 -0.75 -9.60
N ILE A 97 -2.90 -1.10 -8.41
CA ILE A 97 -1.58 -1.65 -8.15
C ILE A 97 -1.57 -3.13 -8.45
N ASP A 98 -0.80 -3.55 -9.44
CA ASP A 98 -0.70 -4.96 -9.84
C ASP A 98 0.55 -5.62 -9.28
N GLY A 99 0.35 -6.49 -8.28
CA GLY A 99 1.43 -7.24 -7.65
C GLY A 99 2.20 -8.17 -8.60
N ASP A 100 1.62 -8.57 -9.75
CA ASP A 100 2.34 -9.37 -10.74
C ASP A 100 3.37 -8.51 -11.51
N ARG A 101 3.13 -7.20 -11.63
CA ARG A 101 4.03 -6.24 -12.29
C ARG A 101 5.03 -5.63 -11.33
N VAL A 102 4.57 -5.16 -10.16
CA VAL A 102 5.42 -4.40 -9.23
C VAL A 102 5.93 -5.22 -8.04
N GLY A 103 5.43 -6.44 -7.84
CA GLY A 103 5.72 -7.25 -6.66
C GLY A 103 5.08 -6.67 -5.39
N VAL A 104 5.67 -6.95 -4.23
CA VAL A 104 5.29 -6.31 -2.97
C VAL A 104 5.97 -4.94 -2.90
N PRO A 105 5.24 -3.82 -2.76
CA PRO A 105 5.82 -2.50 -2.63
C PRO A 105 6.84 -2.42 -1.49
N LEU A 106 7.97 -1.75 -1.71
CA LEU A 106 8.96 -1.51 -0.64
C LEU A 106 8.38 -0.59 0.44
N VAL A 107 7.64 0.43 0.03
CA VAL A 107 7.00 1.42 0.89
C VAL A 107 5.49 1.37 0.66
N GLY A 108 4.73 1.44 1.74
CA GLY A 108 3.28 1.45 1.71
C GLY A 108 2.71 2.84 1.49
N TYR A 109 1.41 2.88 1.24
CA TYR A 109 0.64 4.11 1.14
C TYR A 109 -0.65 3.97 1.95
N LEU A 110 -1.07 5.05 2.59
CA LEU A 110 -2.36 5.18 3.26
C LEU A 110 -2.90 6.57 2.93
N SER A 111 -4.22 6.72 2.81
CA SER A 111 -4.82 7.98 2.39
C SER A 111 -5.98 8.37 3.28
N GLU A 112 -6.03 9.65 3.65
CA GLU A 112 -7.18 10.24 4.34
C GLU A 112 -8.46 10.15 3.49
N LEU A 113 -8.31 10.14 2.16
CA LEU A 113 -9.42 9.94 1.23
C LEU A 113 -10.08 8.55 1.40
N GLU A 114 -9.36 7.55 1.90
CA GLU A 114 -9.94 6.25 2.21
C GLU A 114 -10.83 6.32 3.47
N ALA A 115 -10.38 7.04 4.50
CA ALA A 115 -11.18 7.27 5.70
C ALA A 115 -12.49 8.02 5.38
N MET A 116 -12.43 8.93 4.40
CA MET A 116 -13.58 9.64 3.84
C MET A 116 -14.41 8.82 2.84
N ARG A 117 -13.99 7.58 2.53
CA ARG A 117 -14.62 6.66 1.57
C ARG A 117 -14.61 7.11 0.11
N TYR A 118 -13.69 8.00 -0.28
CA TYR A 118 -13.49 8.40 -1.67
C TYR A 118 -12.66 7.39 -2.46
N VAL A 119 -11.70 6.73 -1.80
CA VAL A 119 -10.85 5.70 -2.42
C VAL A 119 -10.81 4.46 -1.54
N THR A 120 -10.33 3.35 -2.08
CA THR A 120 -10.00 2.15 -1.31
C THR A 120 -8.51 1.87 -1.50
N VAL A 121 -7.73 1.86 -0.41
CA VAL A 121 -6.32 1.51 -0.49
C VAL A 121 -6.21 -0.02 -0.43
N GLY A 122 -5.45 -0.55 -1.38
CA GLY A 122 -5.22 -1.96 -1.57
C GLY A 122 -4.38 -2.59 -0.46
N THR A 123 -4.45 -3.91 -0.38
CA THR A 123 -3.69 -4.71 0.58
C THR A 123 -2.18 -4.60 0.31
N LEU A 124 -1.75 -4.46 -0.95
CA LEU A 124 -0.34 -4.29 -1.30
C LEU A 124 0.27 -3.04 -0.64
N TYR A 125 -0.43 -1.91 -0.70
CA TYR A 125 0.03 -0.68 -0.03
C TYR A 125 -0.13 -0.70 1.48
N LYS A 126 -1.11 -1.44 2.01
CA LYS A 126 -1.26 -1.61 3.46
C LYS A 126 -0.18 -2.53 4.04
N HIS A 127 0.32 -3.50 3.26
CA HIS A 127 1.29 -4.50 3.70
C HIS A 127 2.56 -4.48 2.87
N PRO A 128 3.33 -3.37 2.91
CA PRO A 128 4.60 -3.25 2.19
C PRO A 128 5.69 -4.15 2.79
N ASP A 129 6.79 -4.29 2.06
CA ASP A 129 7.94 -5.10 2.46
C ASP A 129 8.73 -4.46 3.62
N CYS A 130 8.92 -3.14 3.57
CA CYS A 130 9.45 -2.37 4.69
C CYS A 130 8.30 -1.76 5.49
N PRO A 131 8.40 -1.70 6.83
CA PRO A 131 7.36 -1.13 7.69
C PRO A 131 7.37 0.40 7.66
N ILE A 132 7.18 0.96 6.46
CA ILE A 132 7.20 2.38 6.16
C ILE A 132 5.97 2.65 5.28
N TRP A 133 5.19 3.66 5.64
CA TRP A 133 4.01 4.11 4.92
C TRP A 133 4.09 5.61 4.70
N VAL A 134 3.78 6.02 3.47
CA VAL A 134 3.47 7.43 3.18
C VAL A 134 1.97 7.64 3.40
N LEU A 135 1.63 8.58 4.28
CA LEU A 135 0.27 9.04 4.53
C LEU A 135 -0.01 10.23 3.63
N GLY A 136 -0.96 10.11 2.71
CA GLY A 136 -1.43 11.21 1.87
C GLY A 136 -2.64 11.91 2.46
N SER A 137 -2.49 13.19 2.79
CA SER A 137 -3.59 14.13 3.03
C SER A 137 -3.82 15.02 1.81
N PRO A 138 -4.92 15.81 1.77
CA PRO A 138 -5.16 16.75 0.68
C PRO A 138 -4.06 17.80 0.47
N THR A 139 -3.23 18.08 1.49
CA THR A 139 -2.25 19.17 1.46
C THR A 139 -0.84 18.76 1.83
N HIS A 140 -0.63 17.57 2.40
CA HIS A 140 0.65 17.19 2.97
C HIS A 140 0.87 15.67 2.97
N TYR A 141 2.12 15.25 2.74
CA TYR A 141 2.53 13.86 2.90
C TYR A 141 3.32 13.68 4.19
N THR A 142 3.00 12.64 4.96
CA THR A 142 3.65 12.33 6.23
C THR A 142 4.19 10.92 6.22
N LEU A 143 5.34 10.68 6.86
CA LEU A 143 5.92 9.34 6.93
C LEU A 143 5.52 8.65 8.24
N LEU A 144 5.03 7.43 8.16
CA LEU A 144 4.73 6.55 9.29
C LEU A 144 5.61 5.31 9.19
N PHE A 145 6.28 4.89 10.26
CA PHE A 145 7.11 3.68 10.20
C PHE A 145 7.17 2.90 11.53
N SER A 146 7.52 1.62 11.44
CA SER A 146 7.91 0.78 12.59
C SER A 146 9.38 0.39 12.48
N MET A 147 9.98 0.06 13.62
CA MET A 147 11.33 -0.55 13.67
C MET A 147 11.30 -2.07 13.48
N ARG A 148 10.11 -2.68 13.38
CA ARG A 148 9.93 -4.13 13.20
C ARG A 148 9.31 -4.42 11.85
N ARG A 149 10.01 -5.18 11.02
CA ARG A 149 9.53 -5.58 9.69
C ARG A 149 8.24 -6.40 9.74
N SER A 150 8.06 -7.21 10.79
CA SER A 150 6.85 -8.01 11.01
C SER A 150 5.57 -7.18 11.12
N ASP A 151 5.67 -5.91 11.53
CA ASP A 151 4.51 -5.04 11.74
C ASP A 151 3.82 -4.66 10.41
N ALA A 152 4.55 -4.76 9.31
CA ALA A 152 4.03 -4.56 7.96
C ALA A 152 3.37 -5.81 7.37
N GLN A 153 3.81 -6.99 7.81
CA GLN A 153 3.49 -8.26 7.18
C GLN A 153 2.11 -8.77 7.58
N LEU A 154 1.44 -9.43 6.64
CA LEU A 154 0.23 -10.18 6.92
C LEU A 154 0.57 -11.47 7.67
N SER A 155 -0.40 -11.99 8.43
CA SER A 155 -0.31 -13.37 8.90
C SER A 155 -0.29 -14.33 7.70
N ARG A 156 0.14 -15.58 7.95
CA ARG A 156 0.14 -16.63 6.92
C ARG A 156 -1.27 -16.85 6.35
N GLU A 157 -2.27 -16.82 7.22
CA GLU A 157 -3.68 -17.01 6.89
C GLU A 157 -4.19 -15.87 6.02
N ALA A 158 -3.92 -14.63 6.43
CA ALA A 158 -4.38 -13.45 5.68
C ALA A 158 -3.65 -13.31 4.33
N SER A 159 -2.37 -13.69 4.27
CA SER A 159 -1.61 -13.76 3.01
C SER A 159 -2.18 -14.82 2.05
N LEU A 160 -2.58 -15.98 2.59
CA LEU A 160 -3.25 -17.02 1.79
C LEU A 160 -4.60 -16.53 1.28
N GLU A 161 -5.41 -15.91 2.14
CA GLU A 161 -6.71 -15.35 1.75
C GLU A 161 -6.54 -14.29 0.65
N GLN A 162 -5.57 -13.38 0.77
CA GLN A 162 -5.31 -12.37 -0.26
C GLN A 162 -4.92 -13.02 -1.60
N ARG A 163 -4.04 -14.02 -1.59
CA ARG A 163 -3.66 -14.76 -2.80
C ARG A 163 -4.85 -15.51 -3.41
N ALA A 164 -5.65 -16.18 -2.59
CA ALA A 164 -6.87 -16.86 -3.01
C ALA A 164 -7.87 -15.87 -3.62
N LYS A 165 -8.04 -14.69 -3.01
CA LYS A 165 -8.96 -13.67 -3.48
C LYS A 165 -8.52 -13.06 -4.81
N LYS A 166 -7.23 -12.79 -4.99
CA LYS A 166 -6.68 -12.35 -6.28
C LYS A 166 -6.99 -13.37 -7.37
N VAL A 167 -6.61 -14.63 -7.15
CA VAL A 167 -6.83 -15.72 -8.12
C VAL A 167 -8.30 -15.90 -8.43
N PHE A 168 -9.18 -15.80 -7.43
CA PHE A 168 -10.61 -15.89 -7.63
C PHE A 168 -11.15 -14.72 -8.47
N ASN A 169 -10.77 -13.49 -8.14
CA ASN A 169 -11.18 -12.29 -8.86
C ASN A 169 -10.70 -12.28 -10.32
N ASP A 170 -9.49 -12.78 -10.59
CA ASP A 170 -8.95 -12.91 -11.95
C ASP A 170 -9.80 -13.88 -12.82
N ASN A 171 -10.69 -14.67 -12.19
CA ASN A 171 -11.55 -15.66 -12.83
C ASN A 171 -13.05 -15.46 -12.53
N ALA A 172 -13.41 -14.36 -11.85
CA ALA A 172 -14.78 -14.08 -11.44
C ALA A 172 -15.62 -13.56 -12.61
N LEU A 173 -16.93 -13.84 -12.56
CA LEU A 173 -17.92 -13.33 -13.51
C LEU A 173 -18.39 -11.92 -13.13
N ASP A 174 -18.27 -11.56 -11.85
CA ASP A 174 -18.80 -10.35 -11.25
C ASP A 174 -17.72 -9.67 -10.37
N GLU A 175 -18.14 -8.86 -9.39
CA GLU A 175 -17.27 -8.17 -8.43
C GLU A 175 -16.55 -9.13 -7.43
N GLY A 176 -16.18 -10.34 -7.85
CA GLY A 176 -15.41 -11.29 -7.06
C GLY A 176 -16.24 -12.15 -6.13
N SER A 177 -17.52 -12.39 -6.45
CA SER A 177 -18.42 -13.20 -5.63
C SER A 177 -18.66 -14.59 -6.23
N ILE A 178 -18.69 -14.70 -7.56
CA ILE A 178 -18.96 -15.94 -8.30
C ILE A 178 -17.92 -16.14 -9.41
N ALA A 179 -17.42 -17.37 -9.58
CA ALA A 179 -16.57 -17.78 -10.70
C ALA A 179 -17.16 -19.02 -11.40
N MET A 180 -16.82 -19.24 -12.67
CA MET A 180 -17.25 -20.44 -13.41
C MET A 180 -16.48 -21.67 -12.95
N ALA A 181 -17.17 -22.83 -12.91
CA ALA A 181 -16.54 -24.11 -12.59
C ALA A 181 -15.41 -24.50 -13.55
N SER A 182 -15.49 -24.07 -14.81
CA SER A 182 -14.43 -24.27 -15.82
C SER A 182 -13.10 -23.61 -15.43
N SER A 183 -13.14 -22.51 -14.68
CA SER A 183 -11.94 -21.78 -14.23
C SER A 183 -11.29 -22.40 -12.99
N LEU A 184 -11.95 -23.34 -12.31
CA LEU A 184 -11.47 -23.93 -11.06
C LEU A 184 -10.09 -24.58 -11.21
N GLY A 185 -9.83 -25.29 -12.31
CA GLY A 185 -8.52 -25.89 -12.55
C GLY A 185 -7.39 -24.85 -12.67
N ALA A 186 -7.66 -23.73 -13.33
CA ALA A 186 -6.70 -22.63 -13.44
C ALA A 186 -6.45 -21.97 -12.07
N MET A 187 -7.52 -21.76 -11.29
CA MET A 187 -7.42 -21.19 -9.94
C MET A 187 -6.58 -22.06 -9.00
N LEU A 188 -6.81 -23.38 -8.98
CA LEU A 188 -6.02 -24.30 -8.16
C LEU A 188 -4.54 -24.30 -8.56
N THR A 189 -4.27 -24.32 -9.86
CA THR A 189 -2.90 -24.28 -10.40
C THR A 189 -2.18 -22.99 -9.99
N ALA A 190 -2.85 -21.84 -10.10
CA ALA A 190 -2.29 -20.54 -9.69
C ALA A 190 -2.00 -20.46 -8.17
N LEU A 191 -2.75 -21.19 -7.35
CA LEU A 191 -2.47 -21.32 -5.92
C LEU A 191 -1.38 -22.34 -5.58
N GLY A 192 -0.90 -23.10 -6.56
CA GLY A 192 0.06 -24.19 -6.35
C GLY A 192 -0.57 -25.43 -5.73
N ILE A 193 -1.89 -25.61 -5.86
CA ILE A 193 -2.60 -26.81 -5.43
C ILE A 193 -2.51 -27.85 -6.55
N GLY A 194 -2.10 -29.07 -6.20
CA GLY A 194 -1.93 -30.17 -7.15
C GLY A 194 -3.21 -30.56 -7.88
N SER A 195 -3.07 -31.03 -9.13
CA SER A 195 -4.19 -31.45 -9.98
C SER A 195 -4.94 -32.68 -9.44
N ASP A 196 -4.34 -33.42 -8.52
CA ASP A 196 -4.96 -34.53 -7.78
C ASP A 196 -6.17 -34.07 -6.94
N ARG A 197 -6.20 -32.79 -6.54
CA ARG A 197 -7.29 -32.21 -5.75
C ARG A 197 -8.45 -31.67 -6.59
N LEU A 198 -8.33 -31.62 -7.92
CA LEU A 198 -9.36 -31.02 -8.78
C LEU A 198 -10.70 -31.76 -8.69
N ALA A 199 -10.70 -33.10 -8.72
CA ALA A 199 -11.93 -33.87 -8.64
C ALA A 199 -12.67 -33.67 -7.31
N GLN A 200 -11.90 -33.58 -6.20
CA GLN A 200 -12.45 -33.26 -4.89
C GLN A 200 -13.03 -31.85 -4.85
N ALA A 201 -12.28 -30.86 -5.38
CA ALA A 201 -12.72 -29.47 -5.44
C ALA A 201 -14.00 -29.34 -6.28
N GLN A 202 -14.10 -30.02 -7.42
CA GLN A 202 -15.30 -30.03 -8.25
C GLN A 202 -16.52 -30.60 -7.51
N GLN A 203 -16.34 -31.64 -6.71
CA GLN A 203 -17.42 -32.23 -5.95
C GLN A 203 -17.88 -31.34 -4.77
N GLU A 204 -16.95 -30.65 -4.10
CA GLU A 204 -17.24 -29.86 -2.90
C GLU A 204 -17.65 -28.41 -3.19
N LEU A 205 -17.16 -27.81 -4.29
CA LEU A 205 -17.28 -26.37 -4.55
C LEU A 205 -18.21 -26.01 -5.71
N VAL A 206 -18.46 -26.92 -6.65
CA VAL A 206 -19.26 -26.61 -7.83
C VAL A 206 -20.74 -26.85 -7.53
N ASN A 207 -21.54 -25.80 -7.69
CA ASN A 207 -22.99 -25.87 -7.64
C ASN A 207 -23.55 -25.25 -8.92
N GLU A 208 -24.33 -26.01 -9.70
CA GLU A 208 -24.93 -25.51 -10.96
C GLU A 208 -23.92 -24.79 -11.90
N ASP A 209 -22.71 -25.34 -12.05
CA ASP A 209 -21.59 -24.81 -12.84
C ASP A 209 -20.91 -23.53 -12.33
N VAL A 210 -21.22 -23.10 -11.10
CA VAL A 210 -20.56 -21.95 -10.45
C VAL A 210 -19.84 -22.33 -9.16
N VAL A 211 -18.87 -21.50 -8.78
CA VAL A 211 -18.10 -21.56 -7.53
C VAL A 211 -18.27 -20.24 -6.80
N LEU A 212 -18.65 -20.30 -5.51
CA LEU A 212 -18.80 -19.11 -4.66
C LEU A 212 -17.49 -18.78 -3.95
N TRP A 213 -17.19 -17.48 -3.79
CA TRP A 213 -15.98 -17.02 -3.09
C TRP A 213 -15.88 -17.57 -1.66
N GLN A 214 -16.99 -17.59 -0.92
CA GLN A 214 -17.00 -18.05 0.47
C GLN A 214 -16.57 -19.52 0.57
N ASP A 215 -17.15 -20.40 -0.25
CA ASP A 215 -16.84 -21.82 -0.25
C ASP A 215 -15.39 -22.06 -0.69
N PHE A 216 -14.94 -21.36 -1.73
CA PHE A 216 -13.56 -21.41 -2.20
C PHE A 216 -12.57 -20.96 -1.13
N LYS A 217 -12.86 -19.86 -0.41
CA LYS A 217 -12.04 -19.36 0.70
C LYS A 217 -11.90 -20.41 1.80
N PHE A 218 -12.99 -20.99 2.28
CA PHE A 218 -12.93 -22.01 3.34
C PHE A 218 -12.22 -23.28 2.87
N TRP A 219 -12.52 -23.73 1.66
CA TRP A 219 -11.90 -24.93 1.10
C TRP A 219 -10.39 -24.76 0.91
N THR A 220 -9.93 -23.61 0.40
CA THR A 220 -8.51 -23.30 0.22
C THR A 220 -7.79 -23.23 1.57
N ALA A 221 -8.36 -22.56 2.57
CA ALA A 221 -7.80 -22.52 3.92
C ALA A 221 -7.54 -23.92 4.50
N ARG A 222 -8.49 -24.85 4.30
CA ARG A 222 -8.35 -26.27 4.71
C ARG A 222 -7.21 -26.98 4.01
N GLN A 223 -6.96 -26.72 2.72
CA GLN A 223 -5.85 -27.36 1.98
C GLN A 223 -4.47 -26.95 2.51
N PHE A 224 -4.34 -25.74 3.06
CA PHE A 224 -3.08 -25.22 3.60
C PHE A 224 -2.94 -25.37 5.12
N GLY A 225 -3.90 -26.06 5.77
CA GLY A 225 -3.90 -26.30 7.21
C GLY A 225 -4.14 -25.04 8.05
N CYS A 226 -4.81 -24.04 7.50
CA CYS A 226 -5.25 -22.85 8.24
C CYS A 226 -6.57 -23.18 8.95
N SER A 227 -6.66 -22.88 10.25
CA SER A 227 -7.85 -23.16 11.07
C SER A 227 -8.91 -22.05 10.95
N ASP A 228 -10.20 -22.44 10.93
CA ASP A 228 -11.37 -21.55 10.93
C ASP A 228 -11.64 -20.82 12.26
N GLY A 229 -10.77 -20.96 13.25
CA GLY A 229 -10.93 -20.28 14.53
C GLY A 229 -10.63 -18.79 14.38
N PRO A 230 -11.35 -17.89 15.07
CA PRO A 230 -10.83 -16.54 15.27
C PRO A 230 -9.42 -16.72 15.82
N SER A 231 -8.41 -16.23 15.09
CA SER A 231 -7.09 -16.04 15.69
C SER A 231 -7.37 -15.33 17.00
N GLN A 232 -7.01 -15.95 18.13
CA GLN A 232 -6.97 -15.23 19.40
C GLN A 232 -6.03 -14.06 19.13
N ALA A 233 -6.60 -12.90 18.83
CA ALA A 233 -5.88 -11.68 18.64
C ALA A 233 -5.37 -11.34 20.03
N SER A 234 -4.20 -11.87 20.39
CA SER A 234 -3.43 -11.32 21.49
C SER A 234 -3.37 -9.83 21.24
N SER A 235 -3.81 -8.99 22.20
CA SER A 235 -3.78 -7.54 22.03
C SER A 235 -2.37 -7.17 21.56
N SER A 236 -2.28 -6.76 20.30
CA SER A 236 -1.00 -6.53 19.65
C SER A 236 -0.76 -5.04 19.73
N LYS A 237 0.20 -4.68 20.59
CA LYS A 237 0.64 -3.31 20.75
C LYS A 237 1.73 -3.02 19.72
N LEU A 238 1.42 -2.13 18.80
CA LEU A 238 2.35 -1.61 17.80
C LEU A 238 2.92 -0.29 18.28
N ASN A 239 4.24 -0.10 18.11
CA ASN A 239 4.89 1.18 18.32
C ASN A 239 5.36 1.69 16.96
N LEU A 240 4.75 2.78 16.52
CA LEU A 240 5.04 3.45 15.27
C LEU A 240 5.67 4.82 15.53
N PHE A 241 6.28 5.38 14.50
CA PHE A 241 6.88 6.70 14.51
C PHE A 241 6.33 7.50 13.34
N LEU A 242 5.94 8.75 13.61
CA LEU A 242 5.43 9.68 12.61
C LEU A 242 6.46 10.77 12.37
N TYR A 243 6.87 10.98 11.13
CA TYR A 243 7.75 12.08 10.73
C TYR A 243 7.00 12.98 9.75
N ASP A 244 6.70 14.21 10.17
CA ASP A 244 5.92 15.17 9.38
C ASP A 244 6.73 15.96 8.34
N GLY A 245 8.06 15.99 8.44
CA GLY A 245 8.92 16.66 7.45
C GLY A 245 8.66 18.15 7.24
N GLN A 246 7.97 18.84 8.17
CA GLN A 246 7.78 20.30 8.10
C GLN A 246 8.93 21.05 8.78
N ASP A 247 9.25 22.24 8.27
CA ASP A 247 10.29 23.15 8.79
C ASP A 247 9.61 24.47 9.27
N PRO A 248 9.97 25.09 10.43
CA PRO A 248 11.24 25.03 11.17
C PRO A 248 11.42 23.77 12.05
N PRO A 249 12.65 23.43 12.48
CA PRO A 249 12.97 22.12 13.05
C PRO A 249 12.50 21.98 14.50
N GLY A 250 11.29 21.43 14.69
CA GLY A 250 10.93 20.73 15.91
C GLY A 250 11.26 19.25 15.78
N PRO A 251 11.14 18.43 16.86
CA PRO A 251 11.15 16.99 16.70
C PRO A 251 9.87 16.60 15.93
N SER A 252 9.93 16.66 14.60
CA SER A 252 8.88 16.23 13.67
C SER A 252 8.56 14.74 13.85
N LEU A 253 9.39 14.04 14.62
CA LEU A 253 9.18 12.68 15.07
C LEU A 253 8.22 12.63 16.27
N ARG A 254 7.09 11.94 16.12
CA ARG A 254 6.17 11.57 17.20
C ARG A 254 6.13 10.06 17.37
N SER A 255 5.95 9.60 18.60
CA SER A 255 5.71 8.18 18.86
C SER A 255 4.21 7.92 18.83
N ILE A 256 3.79 6.86 18.16
CA ILE A 256 2.39 6.44 18.10
C ILE A 256 2.29 5.02 18.64
N VAL A 257 1.34 4.81 19.53
CA VAL A 257 0.97 3.48 19.98
C VAL A 257 -0.35 3.12 19.33
N VAL A 258 -0.37 1.98 18.63
CA VAL A 258 -1.58 1.40 18.05
C VAL A 258 -1.85 0.09 18.78
N GLU A 259 -2.92 0.03 19.56
CA GLU A 259 -3.31 -1.16 20.30
C GLU A 259 -4.58 -1.76 19.72
N GLN A 260 -4.46 -2.94 19.09
CA GLN A 260 -5.64 -3.64 18.57
C GLN A 260 -6.49 -4.15 19.73
N SER A 261 -7.77 -3.79 19.73
CA SER A 261 -8.73 -4.23 20.74
C SER A 261 -9.92 -4.91 20.07
N ASP A 262 -10.49 -5.90 20.74
CA ASP A 262 -11.75 -6.54 20.32
C ASP A 262 -12.98 -5.65 20.59
N ILE A 263 -12.77 -4.48 21.20
CA ILE A 263 -13.83 -3.54 21.54
C ILE A 263 -13.98 -2.57 20.37
N ASP A 264 -15.21 -2.44 19.87
CA ASP A 264 -15.54 -1.43 18.87
C ASP A 264 -15.18 -0.04 19.43
N PRO A 265 -14.28 0.72 18.76
CA PRO A 265 -13.74 1.98 19.27
C PRO A 265 -14.82 3.04 19.52
N ARG A 266 -16.02 2.90 18.93
CA ARG A 266 -17.19 3.73 19.25
C ARG A 266 -17.62 3.64 20.72
N PHE A 267 -17.28 2.56 21.41
CA PHE A 267 -17.63 2.31 22.82
C PHE A 267 -16.45 2.49 23.79
N ALA A 268 -15.21 2.61 23.30
CA ALA A 268 -14.00 2.68 24.13
C ALA A 268 -13.61 4.10 24.59
N GLY A 269 -14.40 5.13 24.25
CA GLY A 269 -14.26 6.48 24.77
C GLY A 269 -13.56 7.44 23.80
N GLY A 270 -14.32 8.44 23.32
CA GLY A 270 -13.77 9.63 22.68
C GLY A 270 -14.33 9.96 21.29
N GLY A 271 -15.61 10.32 21.22
CA GLY A 271 -16.10 11.33 20.27
C GLY A 271 -16.33 10.89 18.82
N ALA A 272 -17.52 11.21 18.32
CA ALA A 272 -17.92 11.14 16.92
C ALA A 272 -17.20 12.16 16.01
N ASP A 273 -16.01 12.64 16.41
CA ASP A 273 -15.09 13.50 15.67
C ASP A 273 -13.68 12.93 15.89
N GLY A 274 -13.38 11.83 15.21
CA GLY A 274 -12.06 11.21 15.25
C GLY A 274 -11.10 12.02 14.38
N ASP A 275 -9.95 12.40 14.94
CA ASP A 275 -8.81 12.97 14.22
C ASP A 275 -8.62 12.23 12.89
N ALA A 276 -8.60 12.96 11.76
CA ALA A 276 -8.47 12.41 10.41
C ALA A 276 -7.26 11.46 10.30
N PHE A 277 -6.23 11.73 11.10
CA PHE A 277 -5.08 10.84 11.28
C PHE A 277 -5.47 9.47 11.83
N ALA A 278 -6.19 9.41 12.96
CA ALA A 278 -6.64 8.15 13.55
C ALA A 278 -7.58 7.41 12.60
N ALA A 279 -8.52 8.11 11.97
CA ALA A 279 -9.43 7.56 10.97
C ALA A 279 -8.68 6.90 9.80
N THR A 280 -7.57 7.50 9.36
CA THR A 280 -6.68 6.92 8.34
C THR A 280 -5.98 5.66 8.84
N LEU A 281 -5.47 5.63 10.07
CA LEU A 281 -4.84 4.43 10.63
C LEU A 281 -5.84 3.28 10.76
N HIS A 282 -7.11 3.57 11.07
CA HIS A 282 -8.15 2.56 11.18
C HIS A 282 -8.45 1.83 9.86
N THR A 283 -8.07 2.37 8.71
CA THR A 283 -8.25 1.69 7.41
C THR A 283 -7.28 0.51 7.24
N ARG A 284 -6.18 0.50 7.99
CA ARG A 284 -5.20 -0.61 8.08
C ARG A 284 -5.33 -1.40 9.37
N TRP A 285 -5.55 -0.72 10.50
CA TRP A 285 -5.73 -1.31 11.82
C TRP A 285 -7.16 -1.07 12.33
N PRO A 286 -8.15 -1.85 11.85
CA PRO A 286 -9.52 -1.74 12.32
C PRO A 286 -9.57 -1.92 13.85
N ASN A 287 -10.45 -1.16 14.50
CA ASN A 287 -10.72 -1.25 15.95
C ASN A 287 -9.52 -1.01 16.88
N ALA A 288 -8.43 -0.42 16.37
CA ALA A 288 -7.26 -0.13 17.19
C ALA A 288 -7.38 1.21 17.94
N VAL A 289 -6.98 1.25 19.20
CA VAL A 289 -6.84 2.52 19.93
C VAL A 289 -5.52 3.17 19.53
N VAL A 290 -5.59 4.42 19.05
CA VAL A 290 -4.44 5.21 18.60
C VAL A 290 -4.08 6.24 19.66
N GLN A 291 -2.84 6.21 20.14
CA GLN A 291 -2.31 7.20 21.08
C GLN A 291 -1.08 7.87 20.50
N VAL A 292 -1.12 9.20 20.37
CA VAL A 292 0.01 10.00 19.88
C VAL A 292 0.75 10.60 21.09
N MET A 293 2.05 10.33 21.19
CA MET A 293 2.92 10.82 22.25
C MET A 293 4.05 11.67 21.67
N PRO A 294 4.45 12.76 22.35
CA PRO A 294 5.68 13.47 22.02
C PRO A 294 6.86 12.51 22.12
N PHE A 295 7.84 12.61 21.21
CA PHE A 295 9.03 11.79 21.30
C PHE A 295 9.86 12.21 22.53
N ALA A 296 10.06 11.27 23.46
CA ALA A 296 10.83 11.46 24.69
C ALA A 296 12.34 11.49 24.40
N GLY A 297 12.77 12.49 23.62
CA GLY A 297 14.16 12.82 23.34
C GLY A 297 14.44 14.33 23.44
N ALA A 298 13.40 15.17 23.50
CA ALA A 298 13.53 16.58 23.83
C ALA A 298 13.56 16.74 25.36
N GLY A 299 14.72 16.43 25.95
CA GLY A 299 15.03 16.87 27.30
C GLY A 299 14.91 18.39 27.39
N SER A 300 14.31 18.85 28.46
CA SER A 300 14.29 20.25 28.88
C SER A 300 15.71 20.78 29.04
N GLU A 301 16.30 21.38 28.00
CA GLU A 301 17.41 22.32 28.17
C GLU A 301 16.84 23.71 28.44
N GLY A 302 16.45 23.93 29.68
CA GLY A 302 16.43 25.27 30.25
C GLY A 302 17.87 25.73 30.45
N GLY A 303 18.30 26.73 29.68
CA GLY A 303 19.36 27.67 30.08
C GLY A 303 20.76 27.41 29.52
N GLY A 304 21.09 28.15 28.45
CA GLY A 304 22.38 28.81 28.30
C GLY A 304 23.55 28.01 27.69
N GLY A 305 23.82 28.29 26.41
CA GLY A 305 25.19 28.42 25.89
C GLY A 305 25.73 27.28 25.02
N GLY A 306 25.87 27.55 23.71
CA GLY A 306 26.89 26.94 22.84
C GLY A 306 26.41 25.75 22.01
N ALA A 307 26.06 25.99 20.74
CA ALA A 307 25.82 24.96 19.75
C ALA A 307 27.12 24.23 19.34
N PRO A 308 27.13 22.89 19.20
CA PRO A 308 28.09 22.20 18.37
C PRO A 308 27.48 21.78 17.02
N SER A 309 28.26 22.06 15.97
CA SER A 309 28.08 21.70 14.56
C SER A 309 27.90 20.18 14.34
N MET A 310 26.83 19.77 13.65
CA MET A 310 26.68 18.43 13.09
C MET A 310 27.34 18.36 11.70
N THR A 311 28.56 17.84 11.65
CA THR A 311 29.19 17.30 10.43
C THR A 311 29.60 15.88 10.75
N SER A 312 28.72 14.91 10.48
CA SER A 312 29.03 13.52 10.13
C SER A 312 27.79 12.65 10.35
N LEU A 313 27.11 12.30 9.25
CA LEU A 313 26.54 10.99 8.99
C LEU A 313 26.46 10.83 7.46
#